data_AF-A0A4R0YSG7-F1
#
_entry.id   AF-A0A4R0YSG7-F1
#
_cell.length_a   1.000
_cell.length_b   1.000
_cell.length_c   1.000
_cell.angle_alpha   90.00
_cell.angle_beta   90.00
_cell.angle_gamma   90.00
#
_symmetry.space_group_name_H-M   'P 1'
#
loop_
_entity.id
_entity.type
_entity.pdbx_description
1 polymer ?
#
loop_
_entity_poly.entity_id
_entity_poly.type
_entity_poly.pdbx_seq_one_letter_code
_entity_poly.pdbx_strand_id
1 'polypeptide(L)'
;MDQTGRDDAPASPEPTPASPPPPGLLDDFGRLGRAFQKLFGAQLSLLAAELGLARSAVHWLLAAGLVATIAGVGLGLTLLGLTGWLLAQWFNSWTWALVVLALLELGVLGGAILLFRRCMHWMSLPATRGEWNAMMRDVLRRPEPRDETRPEDVP
;
A
#
# COMPACT_ATOMS: atom_id res chain seq x y z
N MET A 1 33.00 -40.28 61.17
CA MET A 1 32.81 -38.82 61.38
C MET A 1 32.11 -38.33 60.12
N ASP A 2 30.78 -38.45 60.04
CA ASP A 2 29.76 -37.42 60.39
C ASP A 2 30.02 -36.10 59.67
N GLN A 3 29.25 -35.67 58.66
CA GLN A 3 27.83 -35.27 58.53
C GLN A 3 27.70 -33.74 58.43
N THR A 4 26.60 -33.31 57.78
CA THR A 4 26.07 -31.93 57.58
C THR A 4 26.61 -31.18 56.37
N GLY A 5 25.83 -30.59 55.47
CA GLY A 5 24.38 -30.45 55.31
C GLY A 5 24.13 -30.02 53.85
N ARG A 6 23.20 -30.66 53.13
CA ARG A 6 21.91 -30.08 52.74
C ARG A 6 21.95 -28.56 52.53
N ASP A 7 22.06 -28.15 51.26
CA ASP A 7 21.35 -26.98 50.73
C ASP A 7 20.76 -27.35 49.37
N ASP A 8 19.60 -28.01 49.46
CA ASP A 8 18.56 -27.96 48.43
C ASP A 8 18.09 -26.51 48.34
N ALA A 9 18.56 -25.77 47.34
CA ALA A 9 17.97 -24.49 46.93
C ALA A 9 17.27 -24.71 45.57
N PRO A 10 15.98 -24.36 45.44
CA PRO A 10 15.17 -24.76 44.30
C PRO A 10 15.64 -24.04 43.04
N ALA A 11 15.87 -24.81 41.98
CA ALA A 11 15.97 -24.28 40.63
C ALA A 11 14.69 -23.50 40.32
N SER A 12 14.81 -22.18 40.16
CA SER A 12 13.73 -21.30 39.72
C SER A 12 13.07 -21.87 38.46
N PRO A 13 11.74 -21.81 38.32
CA PRO A 13 11.06 -22.30 37.14
C PRO A 13 11.55 -21.51 35.92
N GLU A 14 12.20 -22.21 34.99
CA GLU A 14 12.50 -21.72 33.67
C GLU A 14 11.17 -21.29 33.01
N PRO A 15 11.02 -20.03 32.57
CA PRO A 15 9.78 -19.60 31.95
C PRO A 15 9.62 -20.34 30.63
N THR A 16 8.65 -21.27 30.61
CA THR A 16 8.17 -21.93 29.39
C THR A 16 7.95 -20.87 28.31
N PRO A 17 8.47 -21.04 27.08
CA PRO A 17 8.20 -20.11 25.99
C PRO A 17 6.70 -20.12 25.75
N ALA A 18 6.04 -19.01 26.07
CA ALA A 18 4.63 -18.82 25.79
C ALA A 18 4.42 -19.10 24.30
N SER A 19 3.55 -20.07 23.99
CA SER A 19 3.14 -20.34 22.61
C SER A 19 2.64 -19.04 21.98
N PRO A 20 3.11 -18.69 20.77
CA PRO A 20 2.67 -17.46 20.13
C PRO A 20 1.14 -17.52 19.96
N PRO A 21 0.41 -16.42 20.24
CA PRO A 21 -1.03 -16.38 20.04
C PRO A 21 -1.37 -16.68 18.57
N PRO A 22 -2.53 -17.30 18.29
CA PRO A 22 -2.89 -17.68 16.93
C PRO A 22 -2.85 -16.45 16.03
N PRO A 23 -2.10 -16.50 14.90
CA PRO A 23 -2.04 -15.39 13.97
C PRO A 23 -3.45 -15.10 13.46
N GLY A 24 -3.93 -13.88 13.70
CA GLY A 24 -5.20 -13.43 13.15
C GLY A 24 -5.07 -13.35 11.63
N LEU A 25 -6.12 -13.72 10.90
CA LEU A 25 -6.17 -13.61 9.43
C LEU A 25 -5.75 -12.22 8.93
N LEU A 26 -5.98 -11.16 9.72
CA LEU A 26 -5.53 -9.79 9.48
C LEU A 26 -4.00 -9.63 9.40
N ASP A 27 -3.23 -10.38 10.19
CA ASP A 27 -1.76 -10.38 10.14
C ASP A 27 -1.25 -11.05 8.87
N ASP A 28 -1.92 -12.11 8.41
CA ASP A 28 -1.61 -12.76 7.14
C ASP A 28 -1.88 -11.84 5.94
N PHE A 29 -2.99 -11.11 5.93
CA PHE A 29 -3.24 -10.07 4.92
C PHE A 29 -2.21 -8.93 4.99
N GLY A 30 -1.82 -8.51 6.19
CA GLY A 30 -0.78 -7.50 6.39
C GLY A 30 0.62 -7.98 5.97
N ARG A 31 0.89 -9.28 6.07
CA ARG A 31 2.12 -9.93 5.62
C ARG A 31 2.12 -10.14 4.11
N LEU A 32 0.99 -10.57 3.52
CA LEU A 32 0.81 -10.64 2.06
C LEU A 32 0.99 -9.26 1.43
N GLY A 33 0.38 -8.21 1.99
CA GLY A 33 0.54 -6.85 1.51
C GLY A 33 2.00 -6.37 1.55
N ARG A 34 2.72 -6.68 2.63
CA ARG A 34 4.16 -6.38 2.74
C ARG A 34 5.02 -7.20 1.76
N ALA A 35 4.67 -8.46 1.52
CA ALA A 35 5.37 -9.30 0.54
C ALA A 35 5.15 -8.78 -0.89
N PHE A 36 3.92 -8.39 -1.23
CA PHE A 36 3.56 -7.79 -2.51
C PHE A 36 4.26 -6.45 -2.74
N GLN A 37 4.34 -5.61 -1.70
CA GLN A 37 5.08 -4.36 -1.73
C GLN A 37 6.59 -4.56 -1.96
N LYS A 38 7.19 -5.58 -1.34
CA LYS A 38 8.60 -5.92 -1.55
C LYS A 38 8.87 -6.43 -2.97
N LEU A 39 7.96 -7.21 -3.53
CA LEU A 39 8.06 -7.72 -4.91
C LEU A 39 7.92 -6.60 -5.94
N PHE A 40 6.93 -5.73 -5.79
CA PHE A 40 6.72 -4.60 -6.71
C PHE A 40 7.76 -3.50 -6.56
N GLY A 41 8.23 -3.23 -5.33
CA GLY A 41 9.23 -2.19 -5.08
C GLY A 41 10.58 -2.47 -5.75
N ALA A 42 11.01 -3.73 -5.79
CA ALA A 42 12.25 -4.13 -6.45
C ALA A 42 12.14 -4.12 -7.99
N GLN A 43 10.94 -4.34 -8.54
CA GLN A 43 10.71 -4.32 -9.99
C GLN A 43 10.46 -2.91 -10.53
N LEU A 44 9.84 -2.02 -9.76
CA LEU A 44 9.59 -0.62 -10.13
C LEU A 44 10.88 0.16 -10.43
N SER A 45 11.96 -0.12 -9.70
CA SER A 45 13.26 0.52 -9.96
C SER A 45 13.90 0.08 -11.27
N LEU A 46 13.70 -1.19 -11.68
CA LEU A 46 14.10 -1.69 -13.00
C LEU A 46 13.18 -1.16 -14.10
N LEU A 47 11.88 -1.08 -13.84
CA LEU A 47 10.87 -0.57 -14.77
C LEU A 47 11.05 0.94 -15.02
N ALA A 48 11.44 1.71 -14.01
CA ALA A 48 11.80 3.12 -14.13
C ALA A 48 13.11 3.33 -14.91
N ALA A 49 14.09 2.44 -14.71
CA ALA A 49 15.34 2.45 -15.47
C ALA A 49 15.12 2.10 -16.95
N GLU A 50 14.17 1.21 -17.26
CA GLU A 50 13.75 0.89 -18.63
C GLU A 50 12.74 1.90 -19.23
N LEU A 51 11.97 2.61 -18.40
CA LEU A 51 11.09 3.72 -18.84
C LEU A 51 11.89 4.88 -19.44
N GLY A 52 13.15 5.05 -19.00
CA GLY A 52 14.12 5.97 -19.61
C GLY A 52 14.55 5.58 -21.03
N LEU A 53 14.48 4.30 -21.39
CA LEU A 53 14.74 3.78 -22.74
C LEU A 53 13.47 3.74 -23.61
N ALA A 54 12.30 3.60 -23.01
CA ALA A 54 11.03 3.36 -23.69
C ALA A 54 10.06 4.55 -23.68
N ARG A 55 10.55 5.79 -23.88
CA ARG A 55 9.68 6.99 -24.01
C ARG A 55 8.57 6.83 -25.07
N SER A 56 8.75 5.93 -26.05
CA SER A 56 7.70 5.57 -27.03
C SER A 56 6.62 4.63 -26.47
N ALA A 57 6.92 3.80 -25.46
CA ALA A 57 5.99 2.82 -24.87
C ALA A 57 5.00 3.44 -23.88
N VAL A 58 5.25 4.68 -23.40
CA VAL A 58 4.37 5.39 -22.47
C VAL A 58 2.97 5.58 -23.05
N HIS A 59 2.85 5.89 -24.34
CA HIS A 59 1.54 6.06 -25.00
C HIS A 59 0.76 4.75 -25.08
N TRP A 60 1.44 3.63 -25.33
CA TRP A 60 0.84 2.29 -25.32
C TRP A 60 0.40 1.88 -23.92
N LEU A 61 1.19 2.22 -22.89
CA LEU A 61 0.84 1.95 -21.50
C LEU A 61 -0.38 2.78 -21.05
N LEU A 62 -0.45 4.05 -21.45
CA LEU A 62 -1.62 4.91 -21.20
C LEU A 62 -2.86 4.41 -21.94
N ALA A 63 -2.72 4.02 -23.21
CA ALA A 63 -3.82 3.44 -23.98
C ALA A 63 -4.31 2.12 -23.35
N ALA A 64 -3.39 1.24 -22.95
CA ALA A 64 -3.73 0.00 -22.26
C ALA A 64 -4.40 0.26 -20.91
N GLY A 65 -3.94 1.24 -20.14
CA GLY A 65 -4.56 1.66 -18.89
C GLY A 65 -5.98 2.20 -19.08
N LEU A 66 -6.20 2.99 -20.12
CA LEU A 66 -7.54 3.49 -20.47
C LEU A 66 -8.47 2.34 -20.86
N VAL A 67 -8.02 1.44 -21.75
CA VAL A 67 -8.79 0.26 -22.15
C VAL A 67 -9.10 -0.63 -20.95
N ALA A 68 -8.12 -0.86 -20.08
CA ALA A 68 -8.32 -1.64 -18.86
C ALA A 68 -9.32 -0.98 -17.90
N THR A 69 -9.33 0.36 -17.81
CA THR A 69 -10.31 1.09 -16.99
C THR A 69 -11.71 0.97 -17.57
N ILE A 70 -11.87 1.16 -18.88
CA ILE A 70 -13.15 1.02 -19.57
C ILE A 70 -13.67 -0.42 -19.43
N ALA A 71 -12.81 -1.41 -19.70
CA ALA A 71 -13.16 -2.82 -19.58
C ALA A 71 -13.48 -3.19 -18.12
N GLY A 72 -12.70 -2.71 -17.16
CA GLY A 72 -12.94 -2.94 -15.73
C GLY A 72 -14.26 -2.34 -15.26
N VAL A 73 -14.57 -1.11 -15.65
CA VAL A 73 -15.86 -0.47 -15.35
C VAL A 73 -17.00 -1.21 -16.04
N GLY A 74 -16.87 -1.52 -17.33
CA GLY A 74 -17.89 -2.25 -18.09
C GLY A 74 -18.18 -3.64 -17.54
N LEU A 75 -17.15 -4.39 -17.18
CA LEU A 75 -17.25 -5.69 -16.54
C LEU A 75 -17.87 -5.56 -15.14
N GLY A 76 -17.46 -4.56 -14.36
CA GLY A 76 -18.05 -4.26 -13.06
C GLY A 76 -19.55 -3.98 -13.14
N LEU A 77 -19.98 -3.12 -14.08
CA LEU A 77 -21.39 -2.82 -14.32
C LEU A 77 -22.18 -4.04 -14.80
N THR A 78 -21.57 -4.88 -15.64
CA THR A 78 -22.21 -6.11 -16.13
C THR A 78 -22.41 -7.11 -15.00
N LEU A 79 -21.41 -7.30 -14.14
CA LEU A 79 -21.52 -8.15 -12.96
C LEU A 79 -22.55 -7.60 -11.96
N LEU A 80 -22.61 -6.28 -11.76
CA LEU A 80 -23.62 -5.64 -10.93
C LEU A 80 -25.04 -5.87 -11.49
N GLY A 81 -25.22 -5.69 -12.79
CA GLY A 81 -26.48 -5.92 -13.47
C GLY A 81 -26.94 -7.38 -13.37
N LEU A 82 -26.03 -8.34 -13.59
CA LEU A 82 -26.30 -9.77 -13.42
C LEU A 82 -26.66 -10.11 -11.96
N THR A 83 -25.95 -9.51 -11.01
CA THR A 83 -26.23 -9.67 -9.58
C THR A 83 -27.61 -9.12 -9.23
N GLY A 84 -27.94 -7.91 -9.69
CA GLY A 84 -29.26 -7.29 -9.51
C GLY A 84 -30.38 -8.12 -10.12
N TRP A 85 -30.19 -8.64 -11.33
CA TRP A 85 -31.14 -9.53 -11.99
C TRP A 85 -31.36 -10.83 -11.21
N LEU A 86 -30.28 -11.47 -10.76
CA LEU A 86 -30.35 -12.69 -9.96
C LEU A 86 -31.05 -12.45 -8.62
N LEU A 87 -30.74 -11.33 -7.95
CA LEU A 87 -31.42 -10.93 -6.71
C LEU A 87 -32.90 -10.65 -6.95
N ALA A 88 -33.28 -10.00 -8.05
CA ALA A 88 -34.68 -9.75 -8.38
C ALA A 88 -35.46 -11.05 -8.55
N GLN A 89 -34.85 -12.07 -9.17
CA GLN A 89 -35.45 -13.40 -9.29
C GLN A 89 -35.57 -14.10 -7.93
N TRP A 90 -34.59 -13.96 -7.04
CA TRP A 90 -34.58 -14.60 -5.72
C TRP A 90 -35.58 -13.98 -4.75
N PHE A 91 -35.61 -12.65 -4.68
CA PHE A 91 -36.52 -11.91 -3.82
C PHE A 91 -37.94 -11.81 -4.39
N ASN A 92 -38.13 -12.19 -5.65
CA ASN A 92 -39.37 -12.03 -6.42
C ASN A 92 -39.91 -10.57 -6.34
N SER A 93 -39.00 -9.62 -6.09
CA SER A 93 -39.27 -8.22 -5.82
C SER A 93 -38.09 -7.37 -6.25
N TRP A 94 -38.34 -6.47 -7.20
CA TRP A 94 -37.33 -5.57 -7.75
C TRP A 94 -36.85 -4.54 -6.72
N THR A 95 -37.75 -4.05 -5.86
CA THR A 95 -37.39 -3.02 -4.86
C THR A 95 -36.37 -3.55 -3.86
N TRP A 96 -36.58 -4.75 -3.33
CA TRP A 96 -35.62 -5.35 -2.39
C TRP A 96 -34.28 -5.68 -3.05
N ALA A 97 -34.29 -6.16 -4.30
CA ALA A 97 -33.08 -6.39 -5.06
C ALA A 97 -32.25 -5.09 -5.24
N LEU A 98 -32.91 -3.99 -5.61
CA LEU A 98 -32.25 -2.69 -5.76
C LEU A 98 -31.74 -2.14 -4.43
N VAL A 99 -32.48 -2.31 -3.33
CA VAL A 99 -32.01 -1.91 -1.99
C VAL A 99 -30.76 -2.66 -1.58
N VAL A 100 -30.73 -3.98 -1.76
CA VAL A 100 -29.55 -4.80 -1.45
C VAL A 100 -28.38 -4.45 -2.36
N LEU A 101 -28.63 -4.22 -3.66
CA LEU A 101 -27.60 -3.78 -4.59
C LEU A 101 -26.99 -2.44 -4.17
N ALA A 102 -27.81 -1.47 -3.77
CA ALA A 102 -27.35 -0.18 -3.27
C ALA A 102 -26.51 -0.31 -1.99
N LEU A 103 -26.88 -1.22 -1.07
CA LEU A 103 -26.07 -1.51 0.11
C LEU A 103 -24.72 -2.14 -0.25
N LEU A 104 -24.69 -3.01 -1.27
CA LEU A 104 -23.46 -3.61 -1.78
C LEU A 104 -22.54 -2.56 -2.39
N GLU A 105 -23.09 -1.63 -3.19
CA GLU A 105 -22.35 -0.48 -3.74
C GLU A 105 -21.78 0.42 -2.63
N LEU A 106 -22.57 0.72 -1.59
CA LEU A 106 -22.10 1.45 -0.42
C LEU A 106 -20.94 0.74 0.29
N GLY A 107 -21.00 -0.60 0.38
CA GLY A 107 -19.91 -1.41 0.91
C GLY A 107 -18.64 -1.31 0.07
N VAL A 108 -18.76 -1.43 -1.26
CA VAL A 108 -17.64 -1.26 -2.21
C VAL A 108 -17.03 0.14 -2.09
N LEU A 109 -17.87 1.19 -2.06
CA LEU A 109 -17.43 2.57 -1.90
C LEU A 109 -16.71 2.79 -0.57
N GLY A 110 -17.27 2.29 0.53
CA GLY A 110 -16.65 2.34 1.86
C GLY A 110 -15.30 1.63 1.88
N GLY A 111 -15.21 0.45 1.27
CA GLY A 111 -13.96 -0.30 1.09
C GLY A 111 -12.92 0.49 0.29
N ALA A 112 -13.31 1.12 -0.82
CA ALA A 112 -12.44 1.95 -1.62
C ALA A 112 -11.92 3.19 -0.85
N ILE A 113 -12.78 3.84 -0.06
CA ILE A 113 -12.40 4.96 0.80
C ILE A 113 -11.39 4.50 1.87
N LEU A 114 -11.64 3.36 2.52
CA LEU A 114 -10.72 2.82 3.52
C LEU A 114 -9.38 2.44 2.89
N LEU A 115 -9.38 1.83 1.72
CA LEU A 115 -8.17 1.53 0.96
C LEU A 115 -7.42 2.80 0.59
N PHE A 116 -8.12 3.83 0.08
CA PHE A 116 -7.51 5.13 -0.21
C PHE A 116 -6.90 5.76 1.03
N ARG A 117 -7.63 5.78 2.15
CA ARG A 117 -7.13 6.27 3.44
C ARG A 117 -5.93 5.47 3.91
N ARG A 118 -5.93 4.15 3.71
CA ARG A 118 -4.81 3.27 4.05
C ARG A 118 -3.61 3.58 3.15
N CYS A 119 -3.78 3.68 1.83
CA CYS A 119 -2.71 4.06 0.91
C CYS A 119 -2.12 5.43 1.25
N MET A 120 -2.97 6.42 1.55
CA MET A 120 -2.54 7.73 2.03
C MET A 120 -1.82 7.64 3.37
N HIS A 121 -2.29 6.80 4.28
CA HIS A 121 -1.62 6.56 5.55
C HIS A 121 -0.25 5.89 5.37
N TRP A 122 -0.11 4.97 4.42
CA TRP A 122 1.15 4.29 4.12
C TRP A 122 2.14 5.19 3.38
N MET A 123 1.66 6.06 2.49
CA MET A 123 2.49 7.12 1.90
C MET A 123 2.88 8.20 2.92
N SER A 124 2.14 8.36 4.02
CA SER A 124 2.38 9.40 5.03
C SER A 124 3.17 8.95 6.26
N LEU A 125 3.71 7.74 6.28
CA LEU A 125 4.58 7.21 7.35
C LEU A 125 6.09 7.41 7.03
N PRO A 126 6.94 7.51 8.06
CA PRO A 126 7.76 8.70 8.39
C PRO A 126 9.11 8.86 7.68
N ALA A 127 9.54 7.90 6.86
CA ALA A 127 10.83 7.97 6.17
C ALA A 127 10.85 9.10 5.13
N THR A 128 9.76 9.28 4.38
CA THR A 128 9.65 10.31 3.34
C THR A 128 9.47 11.71 3.91
N ARG A 129 8.91 11.90 5.12
CA ARG A 129 8.76 13.26 5.69
C ARG A 129 10.09 13.86 6.14
N GLY A 130 11.00 13.06 6.70
CA GLY A 130 12.33 13.52 7.12
C GLY A 130 13.19 13.89 5.92
N GLU A 131 13.27 13.00 4.93
CA GLU A 131 14.03 13.21 3.70
C GLU A 131 13.41 14.30 2.81
N TRP A 132 12.08 14.36 2.66
CA TRP A 132 11.42 15.42 1.90
C TRP A 132 11.61 16.79 2.56
N ASN A 133 11.48 16.90 3.87
CA ASN A 133 11.71 18.16 4.57
C ASN A 133 13.18 18.60 4.47
N ALA A 134 14.12 17.64 4.48
CA ALA A 134 15.53 17.90 4.21
C ALA A 134 15.76 18.35 2.76
N MET A 135 15.20 17.65 1.77
CA MET A 135 15.32 17.99 0.34
C MET A 135 14.69 19.35 0.02
N MET A 136 13.52 19.64 0.60
CA MET A 136 12.85 20.94 0.43
C MET A 136 13.62 22.08 1.09
N ARG A 137 14.25 21.84 2.26
CA ARG A 137 15.16 22.81 2.88
C ARG A 137 16.43 23.03 2.06
N ASP A 138 16.97 22.00 1.42
CA ASP A 138 18.13 22.14 0.52
C ASP A 138 17.78 22.89 -0.76
N VAL A 139 16.57 22.70 -1.31
CA VAL A 139 16.08 23.50 -2.44
C VAL A 139 15.90 24.97 -2.05
N LEU A 140 15.34 25.25 -0.87
CA LEU A 140 15.21 26.62 -0.36
C LEU A 140 16.55 27.27 0.03
N ARG A 141 17.54 26.46 0.41
CA ARG A 141 18.89 26.94 0.78
C ARG A 141 19.87 26.96 -0.38
N ARG A 142 19.48 26.48 -1.57
CA ARG A 142 20.32 26.61 -2.75
C ARG A 142 20.54 28.11 -2.99
N PRO A 143 21.77 28.62 -2.78
CA PRO A 143 22.05 30.02 -3.06
C PRO A 143 21.88 30.20 -4.56
N GLU A 144 21.21 31.28 -4.96
CA GLU A 144 21.29 31.78 -6.33
C GLU A 144 22.75 31.71 -6.80
N PRO A 145 23.01 31.23 -8.03
CA PRO A 145 24.37 31.22 -8.56
C PRO A 145 24.90 32.65 -8.45
N ARG A 146 25.95 32.84 -7.63
CA ARG A 146 26.69 34.09 -7.60
C ARG A 146 27.07 34.39 -9.05
N ASP A 147 26.49 35.45 -9.58
CA ASP A 147 26.95 36.08 -10.81
C ASP A 147 28.45 36.25 -10.70
N GLU A 148 29.16 35.39 -11.42
CA GLU A 148 30.58 35.47 -11.66
C GLU A 148 30.79 36.66 -12.59
N THR A 149 30.71 37.85 -12.00
CA THR A 149 31.17 39.09 -12.58
C THR A 149 32.70 39.01 -12.63
N ARG A 150 33.17 38.34 -13.68
CA ARG A 150 34.55 38.46 -14.19
C ARG A 150 34.79 39.95 -14.50
N PRO A 151 35.72 40.63 -13.81
CA PRO A 151 36.21 41.92 -14.28
C PRO A 151 37.03 41.66 -15.52
N GLU A 152 36.73 42.38 -16.60
CA GLU A 152 37.55 42.40 -17.80
C GLU A 152 38.90 43.07 -17.48
N ASP A 153 39.98 42.29 -17.54
CA ASP A 153 41.34 42.80 -17.55
C ASP A 153 41.64 43.36 -18.96
N VAL A 154 41.71 44.69 -19.05
CA VAL A 154 42.27 45.43 -20.20
C VAL A 154 43.61 46.04 -19.78
N PRO A 155 44.70 45.67 -20.46
CA PRO A 155 45.80 46.59 -20.73
C PRO A 155 45.89 46.95 -22.22
#